data_AF-A0A084A9H5-F1
#
_entry.id   AF-A0A084A9H5-F1
#
_cell.length_a   1.000
_cell.length_b   1.000
_cell.length_c   1.000
_cell.angle_alpha   90.00
_cell.angle_beta   90.00
_cell.angle_gamma   90.00
#
_symmetry.space_group_name_H-M   'P 1'
#
loop_
_entity.id
_entity.type
_entity.pdbx_description
1 polymer ?
#
loop_
_entity_poly.entity_id
_entity_poly.type
_entity_poly.pdbx_seq_one_letter_code
_entity_poly.pdbx_strand_id
1 'polypeptide(L)'
;MQLNIHDSTLKRVGFINNNLPDALHYFDDNWHRYLAEGTSTFDFSVNKVNSSYALLTLQSYISFTYDGEDYLFNIINIEQDHYSMHLQCENLNLELISEEVGAYGNTKRHSIVWYLKNVAKITNDFVEIGNNPFPLNDEDSSNPILSFDSTDTKLARIISICN
;
A
#
# COMPACT_ATOMS: atom_id res chain seq x y z
N MET A 1 -1.25 2.41 20.50
CA MET A 1 -0.11 2.26 19.57
C MET A 1 0.45 3.64 19.25
N GLN A 2 1.71 3.80 18.86
CA GLN A 2 2.19 5.09 18.32
C GLN A 2 2.03 5.07 16.80
N LEU A 3 1.47 6.15 16.24
CA LEU A 3 1.38 6.36 14.80
C LEU A 3 2.45 7.38 14.39
N ASN A 4 3.15 7.16 13.29
CA ASN A 4 4.05 8.16 12.69
C ASN A 4 3.35 8.84 11.52
N ILE A 5 3.59 10.13 11.36
CA ILE A 5 3.09 10.93 10.24
C ILE A 5 4.26 11.21 9.31
N HIS A 6 4.09 10.89 8.03
CA HIS A 6 5.07 11.13 6.98
C HIS A 6 4.52 12.14 5.97
N ASP A 7 5.41 12.95 5.40
CA ASP A 7 5.07 13.80 4.25
C ASP A 7 5.02 13.01 2.94
N SER A 8 4.74 13.70 1.83
CA SER A 8 4.66 13.12 0.49
C SER A 8 5.97 12.47 0.01
N THR A 9 7.09 12.73 0.68
CA THR A 9 8.41 12.13 0.40
C THR A 9 8.75 10.96 1.33
N LEU A 10 7.77 10.46 2.09
CA LEU A 10 7.91 9.42 3.12
C LEU A 10 8.81 9.80 4.31
N LYS A 11 9.22 11.06 4.42
CA LYS A 11 9.98 11.55 5.57
C LYS A 11 9.05 11.72 6.76
N ARG A 12 9.43 11.19 7.92
CA ARG A 12 8.67 11.38 9.17
C ARG A 12 8.69 12.86 9.58
N VAL A 13 7.51 13.46 9.70
CA VAL A 13 7.29 14.87 10.08
C VAL A 13 6.57 15.03 11.42
N GLY A 14 5.98 13.95 11.96
CA GLY A 14 5.29 13.98 13.24
C GLY A 14 4.96 12.59 13.78
N PHE A 15 4.26 12.55 14.90
CA PHE A 15 3.73 11.33 15.50
C PHE A 15 2.45 11.62 16.29
N ILE A 16 1.67 10.56 16.53
CA ILE A 16 0.43 10.55 17.31
C ILE A 16 0.61 9.49 18.41
N ASN A 17 0.36 9.86 19.67
CA ASN A 17 0.58 8.95 20.79
C ASN A 17 -0.31 9.31 21.99
N ASN A 18 -1.30 8.47 22.27
CA ASN A 18 -2.27 8.66 23.36
C ASN A 18 -1.65 8.59 24.77
N ASN A 19 -0.42 8.08 24.90
CA ASN A 19 0.26 7.99 26.20
C ASN A 19 1.09 9.25 26.53
N LEU A 20 1.26 10.18 25.58
CA LEU A 20 2.06 11.39 25.76
C LEU A 20 1.13 12.61 25.86
N PRO A 21 1.11 13.37 26.98
CA PRO A 21 0.14 14.44 27.22
C PRO A 21 0.10 15.53 26.14
N ASP A 22 1.25 15.91 25.59
CA ASP A 22 1.38 17.01 24.63
C ASP A 22 1.31 16.55 23.16
N ALA A 23 1.17 15.25 22.91
CA ALA A 23 1.08 14.70 21.57
C ALA A 23 -0.34 14.83 21.01
N LEU A 24 -0.48 14.74 19.68
CA LEU A 24 -1.79 14.49 19.08
C LEU A 24 -2.27 13.12 19.53
N HIS A 25 -3.54 13.02 19.91
CA HIS A 25 -4.20 11.78 20.28
C HIS A 25 -5.18 11.36 19.20
N TYR A 26 -5.39 10.06 19.06
CA TYR A 26 -6.39 9.47 18.19
C TYR A 26 -7.41 8.65 18.97
N PHE A 27 -8.59 8.47 18.40
CA PHE A 27 -9.70 7.72 18.98
C PHE A 27 -10.57 7.12 17.88
N ASP A 28 -11.52 6.27 18.26
CA ASP A 28 -12.40 5.52 17.35
C ASP A 28 -11.63 4.83 16.21
N ASP A 29 -10.47 4.24 16.54
CA ASP A 29 -9.66 3.54 15.56
C ASP A 29 -10.24 2.17 15.18
N ASN A 30 -10.18 1.86 13.89
CA ASN A 30 -10.59 0.59 13.34
C ASN A 30 -9.53 0.09 12.35
N TRP A 31 -8.79 -0.93 12.77
CA TRP A 31 -7.82 -1.62 11.92
C TRP A 31 -8.42 -2.92 11.38
N HIS A 32 -8.56 -3.02 10.06
CA HIS A 32 -9.05 -4.23 9.40
C HIS A 32 -7.98 -4.84 8.49
N ARG A 33 -7.77 -6.16 8.59
CA ARG A 33 -6.75 -6.89 7.83
C ARG A 33 -7.40 -7.87 6.85
N TYR A 34 -7.05 -7.72 5.58
CA TYR A 34 -7.47 -8.59 4.48
C TYR A 34 -6.32 -9.56 4.17
N LEU A 35 -6.32 -10.71 4.85
CA LEU A 35 -5.19 -11.63 4.85
C LEU A 35 -4.92 -12.28 3.48
N ALA A 36 -5.96 -12.53 2.68
CA ALA A 36 -5.79 -13.16 1.36
C ALA A 36 -5.14 -12.20 0.35
N GLU A 37 -5.39 -10.90 0.52
CA GLU A 37 -4.95 -9.82 -0.34
C GLU A 37 -3.69 -9.13 0.18
N GLY A 38 -3.21 -9.50 1.38
CA GLY A 38 -2.02 -8.92 1.99
C GLY A 38 -2.14 -7.41 2.22
N THR A 39 -3.35 -6.92 2.50
CA THR A 39 -3.64 -5.49 2.66
C THR A 39 -4.43 -5.20 3.93
N SER A 40 -4.53 -3.92 4.30
CA SER A 40 -5.30 -3.48 5.47
C SER A 40 -5.81 -2.05 5.33
N THR A 41 -6.86 -1.73 6.08
CA THR A 41 -7.36 -0.35 6.28
C THR A 41 -7.16 0.04 7.73
N PHE A 42 -6.87 1.31 7.99
CA PHE A 42 -6.73 1.85 9.32
C PHE A 42 -7.44 3.20 9.42
N ASP A 43 -8.68 3.17 9.87
CA ASP A 43 -9.48 4.37 10.04
C ASP A 43 -9.34 4.88 11.47
N PHE A 44 -9.23 6.18 11.67
CA PHE A 44 -9.15 6.76 13.00
C PHE A 44 -9.58 8.23 13.00
N SER A 45 -9.90 8.74 14.19
CA SER A 45 -10.26 10.14 14.39
C SER A 45 -9.25 10.85 15.28
N VAL A 46 -9.06 12.16 15.07
CA VAL A 46 -8.24 13.04 15.91
C VAL A 46 -9.00 14.29 16.29
N ASN A 47 -8.64 14.89 17.43
CA ASN A 47 -9.19 16.17 17.85
C ASN A 47 -8.32 17.35 17.38
N LYS A 48 -8.96 18.46 16.99
CA LYS A 48 -8.28 19.66 16.47
C LYS A 48 -7.69 20.60 17.52
N VAL A 49 -7.81 20.27 18.82
CA VAL A 49 -7.20 21.03 19.93
C VAL A 49 -5.68 21.07 19.82
N ASN A 50 -5.04 20.01 19.31
CA ASN A 50 -3.60 19.98 19.07
C ASN A 50 -3.30 20.31 17.60
N SER A 51 -2.57 21.41 17.35
CA SER A 51 -2.28 21.91 15.99
C SER A 51 -1.52 20.94 15.08
N SER A 52 -0.91 19.88 15.62
CA SER A 52 -0.31 18.80 14.83
C SER A 52 -1.31 18.06 13.95
N TYR A 53 -2.63 18.19 14.16
CA TYR A 53 -3.64 17.66 13.23
C TYR A 53 -3.43 18.19 11.80
N ALA A 54 -2.86 19.40 11.64
CA ALA A 54 -2.61 20.00 10.33
C ALA A 54 -1.54 19.26 9.50
N LEU A 55 -0.77 18.35 10.11
CA LEU A 55 0.15 17.46 9.40
C LEU A 55 -0.60 16.34 8.66
N LEU A 56 -1.87 16.11 8.98
CA LEU A 56 -2.69 15.08 8.36
C LEU A 56 -3.39 15.66 7.15
N THR A 57 -2.95 15.24 5.98
CA THR A 57 -3.48 15.66 4.68
C THR A 57 -3.63 14.44 3.78
N LEU A 58 -4.35 14.58 2.67
CA LEU A 58 -4.44 13.52 1.66
C LEU A 58 -3.08 13.15 1.02
N GLN A 59 -2.04 13.97 1.23
CA GLN A 59 -0.68 13.69 0.76
C GLN A 59 0.21 13.08 1.85
N SER A 60 -0.30 12.94 3.07
CA SER A 60 0.45 12.39 4.20
C SER A 60 0.27 10.87 4.28
N TYR A 61 1.27 10.20 4.85
CA TYR A 61 1.18 8.77 5.14
C TYR A 61 1.22 8.52 6.65
N ILE A 62 0.54 7.46 7.07
CA ILE A 62 0.50 6.99 8.46
C ILE A 62 1.22 5.67 8.53
N SER A 63 2.13 5.51 9.50
CA SER A 63 2.76 4.21 9.76
C SER A 63 2.74 3.83 11.23
N PHE A 64 2.77 2.52 11.48
CA PHE A 64 2.96 1.97 12.81
C PHE A 64 3.54 0.56 12.73
N THR A 65 4.18 0.14 13.81
CA THR A 65 4.68 -1.23 13.97
C THR A 65 3.71 -2.02 14.83
N TYR A 66 3.30 -3.20 14.36
CA TYR A 66 2.47 -4.14 15.12
C TYR A 66 3.01 -5.56 14.94
N ASP A 67 3.22 -6.26 16.06
CA ASP A 67 3.73 -7.64 16.08
C ASP A 67 5.06 -7.83 15.30
N GLY A 68 5.92 -6.80 15.33
CA GLY A 68 7.22 -6.82 14.64
C GLY A 68 7.18 -6.43 13.15
N GLU A 69 5.99 -6.23 12.59
CA GLU A 69 5.81 -5.82 11.19
C GLU A 69 5.44 -4.34 11.08
N ASP A 70 6.00 -3.67 10.07
CA ASP A 70 5.73 -2.26 9.79
C ASP A 70 4.60 -2.12 8.77
N TYR A 71 3.62 -1.29 9.10
CA TYR A 71 2.48 -0.98 8.24
C TYR A 71 2.53 0.48 7.81
N LEU A 72 2.21 0.75 6.55
CA LEU A 72 2.17 2.09 5.95
C LEU A 72 0.86 2.27 5.20
N PHE A 73 0.22 3.43 5.40
CA PHE A 73 -1.09 3.77 4.87
C PHE A 73 -1.08 5.17 4.25
N ASN A 74 -1.73 5.36 3.11
CA ASN A 74 -2.13 6.69 2.62
C ASN A 74 -3.49 7.08 3.20
N ILE A 75 -3.72 8.38 3.37
CA ILE A 75 -5.03 8.91 3.74
C ILE A 75 -5.82 9.16 2.46
N ILE A 76 -6.92 8.42 2.27
CA ILE A 76 -7.74 8.49 1.05
C ILE A 76 -8.94 9.43 1.19
N ASN A 77 -9.41 9.66 2.41
CA ASN A 77 -10.48 10.58 2.69
C ASN A 77 -10.31 11.23 4.07
N ILE A 78 -10.76 12.48 4.16
CA ILE A 78 -10.77 13.26 5.40
C ILE A 78 -12.14 13.89 5.54
N GLU A 79 -12.90 13.42 6.52
CA GLU A 79 -14.14 14.06 6.95
C GLU A 79 -13.85 14.87 8.21
N GLN A 80 -14.28 16.13 8.26
CA GLN A 80 -13.92 16.98 9.39
C GLN A 80 -15.01 18.01 9.71
N ASP A 81 -15.12 18.31 11.00
CA ASP A 81 -15.96 19.39 11.52
C ASP A 81 -15.10 20.42 12.26
N HIS A 82 -15.70 21.24 13.13
CA HIS A 82 -14.94 22.23 13.89
C HIS A 82 -13.99 21.61 14.94
N TYR A 83 -14.34 20.45 15.50
CA TYR A 83 -13.68 19.86 16.67
C TYR A 83 -12.78 18.68 16.31
N SER A 84 -13.08 17.96 15.24
CA SER A 84 -12.46 16.69 14.93
C SER A 84 -12.22 16.48 13.43
N MET A 85 -11.40 15.48 13.15
CA MET A 85 -11.07 15.00 11.82
C MET A 85 -11.10 13.48 11.86
N HIS A 86 -11.91 12.87 11.00
CA HIS A 86 -11.95 11.45 10.73
C HIS A 86 -11.14 11.16 9.47
N LEU A 87 -10.22 10.21 9.58
CA LEU A 87 -9.29 9.82 8.52
C LEU A 87 -9.58 8.39 8.13
N GLN A 88 -9.82 8.20 6.84
CA GLN A 88 -9.89 6.87 6.25
C GLN A 88 -8.55 6.59 5.61
N CYS A 89 -7.88 5.54 6.07
CA CYS A 89 -6.54 5.22 5.62
C CYS A 89 -6.48 3.81 5.08
N GLU A 90 -5.65 3.67 4.07
CA GLU A 90 -5.62 2.52 3.21
C GLU A 90 -4.17 2.15 2.95
N ASN A 91 -3.88 0.86 2.90
CA ASN A 91 -2.52 0.42 2.60
C ASN A 91 -2.21 0.73 1.11
N LEU A 92 -0.96 1.09 0.83
CA LEU A 92 -0.50 1.54 -0.50
C LEU A 92 -0.74 0.56 -1.66
N ASN A 93 -1.14 -0.67 -1.35
CA ASN A 93 -1.48 -1.68 -2.33
C ASN A 93 -2.78 -1.39 -3.10
N LEU A 94 -3.54 -0.32 -2.82
CA LEU A 94 -4.89 -0.17 -3.38
C LEU A 94 -4.97 0.10 -4.89
N GLU A 95 -3.99 0.76 -5.48
CA GLU A 95 -3.94 0.84 -6.96
C GLU A 95 -3.78 -0.56 -7.55
N LEU A 96 -3.03 -1.45 -6.89
CA LEU A 96 -2.91 -2.83 -7.35
C LEU A 96 -4.24 -3.60 -7.23
N ILE A 97 -5.05 -3.32 -6.20
CA ILE A 97 -6.34 -4.00 -6.04
C ILE A 97 -7.47 -3.33 -6.84
N SER A 98 -7.31 -2.09 -7.28
CA SER A 98 -8.35 -1.31 -7.98
C SER A 98 -8.14 -1.25 -9.49
N GLU A 99 -6.89 -1.29 -9.95
CA GLU A 99 -6.59 -1.28 -11.38
C GLU A 99 -6.66 -2.69 -11.96
N GLU A 100 -7.37 -2.82 -13.07
CA GLU A 100 -7.50 -4.06 -13.79
C GLU A 100 -6.49 -4.16 -14.95
N VAL A 101 -6.04 -5.39 -15.20
CA VAL A 101 -5.26 -5.76 -16.39
C VAL A 101 -5.98 -6.87 -17.14
N GLY A 102 -6.09 -6.70 -18.45
CA GLY A 102 -6.78 -7.65 -19.30
C GLY A 102 -6.09 -9.00 -19.44
N ALA A 103 -6.77 -9.90 -20.14
CA ALA A 103 -6.22 -11.17 -20.58
C ALA A 103 -4.93 -10.97 -21.40
N TYR A 104 -4.03 -11.95 -21.31
CA TYR A 104 -2.74 -11.93 -21.99
C TYR A 104 -2.37 -13.34 -22.46
N GLY A 105 -2.29 -13.53 -23.78
CA GLY A 105 -1.85 -14.78 -24.39
C GLY A 105 -0.36 -14.73 -24.76
N ASN A 106 0.36 -15.81 -24.48
CA ASN A 106 1.79 -15.87 -24.76
C ASN A 106 2.30 -17.31 -24.96
N THR A 107 3.31 -17.42 -25.81
CA THR A 107 3.94 -18.70 -26.22
C THR A 107 5.44 -18.74 -25.96
N LYS A 108 6.03 -17.66 -25.44
CA LYS A 108 7.45 -17.52 -25.17
C LYS A 108 7.75 -17.51 -23.68
N ARG A 109 8.98 -17.87 -23.32
CA ARG A 109 9.45 -17.74 -21.93
C ARG A 109 9.92 -16.31 -21.71
N HIS A 110 9.45 -15.71 -20.63
CA HIS A 110 9.89 -14.39 -20.19
C HIS A 110 10.31 -14.44 -18.73
N SER A 111 11.22 -13.57 -18.34
CA SER A 111 11.57 -13.42 -16.92
C SER A 111 10.35 -12.94 -16.11
N ILE A 112 10.32 -13.28 -14.81
CA ILE A 112 9.28 -12.80 -13.89
C ILE A 112 9.23 -11.26 -13.90
N VAL A 113 10.39 -10.61 -13.91
CA VAL A 113 10.49 -9.14 -14.02
C VAL A 113 9.81 -8.61 -15.28
N TRP A 114 9.98 -9.30 -16.41
CA TRP A 114 9.31 -8.94 -17.65
C TRP A 114 7.79 -9.07 -17.53
N TYR A 115 7.28 -10.17 -16.95
CA TYR A 115 5.85 -10.35 -16.72
C TYR A 115 5.26 -9.28 -15.79
N LEU A 116 5.94 -8.96 -14.69
CA LEU A 116 5.50 -7.91 -13.76
C LEU A 116 5.39 -6.54 -14.45
N LYS A 117 6.39 -6.16 -15.26
CA LYS A 117 6.39 -4.87 -15.97
C LYS A 117 5.41 -4.83 -17.15
N ASN A 118 5.32 -5.91 -17.93
CA ASN A 118 4.61 -5.88 -19.20
C ASN A 118 3.19 -6.44 -19.14
N VAL A 119 2.91 -7.37 -18.22
CA VAL A 119 1.60 -8.02 -18.08
C VAL A 119 0.85 -7.49 -16.88
N ALA A 120 1.49 -7.40 -15.70
CA ALA A 120 0.88 -6.74 -14.53
C ALA A 120 0.98 -5.20 -14.56
N LYS A 121 1.70 -4.63 -15.54
CA LYS A 121 1.84 -3.18 -15.76
C LYS A 121 2.33 -2.43 -14.51
N ILE A 122 3.30 -3.02 -13.81
CA ILE A 122 3.95 -2.38 -12.67
C ILE A 122 4.91 -1.31 -13.17
N THR A 123 4.71 -0.08 -12.70
CA THR A 123 5.61 1.05 -12.94
C THR A 123 6.42 1.36 -11.69
N ASN A 124 7.62 1.91 -11.90
CA ASN A 124 8.52 2.28 -10.81
C ASN A 124 8.01 3.49 -10.00
N ASP A 125 6.87 4.08 -10.38
CA ASP A 125 6.31 5.25 -9.69
C ASP A 125 5.66 4.86 -8.35
N PHE A 126 5.21 3.61 -8.24
CA PHE A 126 4.46 3.12 -7.08
C PHE A 126 5.07 1.86 -6.44
N VAL A 127 5.68 0.97 -7.24
CA VAL A 127 6.23 -0.30 -6.75
C VAL A 127 7.56 -0.59 -7.42
N GLU A 128 8.57 -0.94 -6.62
CA GLU A 128 9.86 -1.43 -7.09
C GLU A 128 9.97 -2.95 -6.89
N ILE A 129 10.55 -3.63 -7.87
CA ILE A 129 10.94 -5.03 -7.71
C ILE A 129 12.25 -5.04 -6.94
N GLY A 130 12.22 -5.55 -5.70
CA GLY A 130 13.41 -5.72 -4.88
C GLY A 130 14.27 -6.90 -5.33
N ASN A 131 14.47 -7.87 -4.45
CA ASN A 131 15.32 -9.02 -4.76
C ASN A 131 14.59 -10.06 -5.63
N ASN A 132 15.09 -10.25 -6.87
CA ASN A 132 14.64 -11.32 -7.76
C ASN A 132 15.71 -12.42 -7.87
N PRO A 133 15.43 -13.65 -7.40
CA PRO A 133 16.37 -14.77 -7.49
C PRO A 133 16.37 -15.48 -8.86
N PHE A 134 15.46 -15.12 -9.78
CA PHE A 134 15.27 -15.82 -11.06
C PHE A 134 16.01 -15.15 -12.24
N PRO A 135 16.31 -15.88 -13.32
CA PRO A 135 16.98 -15.31 -14.49
C PRO A 135 16.21 -14.17 -15.14
N LEU A 136 16.94 -13.11 -15.48
CA LEU A 136 16.40 -11.92 -16.16
C LEU A 136 16.31 -12.07 -17.68
N ASN A 137 17.01 -13.05 -18.25
CA ASN A 137 17.04 -13.27 -19.69
C ASN A 137 15.77 -13.98 -20.15
N ASP A 138 15.09 -13.41 -21.13
CA ASP A 138 14.00 -14.09 -21.81
C ASP A 138 14.52 -15.35 -22.53
N GLU A 139 13.62 -16.31 -22.75
CA GLU A 139 13.93 -17.62 -23.37
C GLU A 139 14.88 -18.52 -22.55
N ASP A 140 15.28 -18.14 -21.32
CA ASP A 140 15.90 -19.08 -20.38
C ASP A 140 14.95 -20.23 -20.04
N SER A 141 15.45 -21.47 -20.08
CA SER A 141 14.69 -22.69 -19.81
C SER A 141 14.02 -22.74 -18.44
N SER A 142 14.55 -22.05 -17.43
CA SER A 142 13.94 -21.99 -16.09
C SER A 142 12.78 -20.99 -16.00
N ASN A 143 12.65 -20.09 -16.97
CA ASN A 143 11.60 -19.09 -16.97
C ASN A 143 10.25 -19.68 -17.44
N PRO A 144 9.13 -19.24 -16.86
CA PRO A 144 7.82 -19.80 -17.18
C PRO A 144 7.29 -19.29 -18.53
N ILE A 145 6.28 -20.00 -19.06
CA ILE A 145 5.43 -19.52 -20.15
C ILE A 145 4.05 -19.29 -19.54
N LEU A 146 3.74 -18.05 -19.18
CA LEU A 146 2.47 -17.69 -18.55
C LEU A 146 1.50 -17.11 -19.58
N SER A 147 0.23 -17.43 -19.42
CA SER A 147 -0.91 -16.86 -20.13
C SER A 147 -2.08 -16.70 -19.16
N PHE A 148 -2.91 -15.69 -19.40
CA PHE A 148 -4.05 -15.32 -18.57
C PHE A 148 -5.26 -15.09 -19.48
N ASP A 149 -6.39 -15.71 -19.16
CA ASP A 149 -7.60 -15.72 -19.98
C ASP A 149 -8.70 -14.76 -19.47
N SER A 150 -8.56 -14.24 -18.25
CA SER A 150 -9.45 -13.24 -17.65
C SER A 150 -8.82 -11.85 -17.51
N THR A 151 -9.69 -10.87 -17.29
CA THR A 151 -9.32 -9.59 -16.69
C THR A 151 -9.32 -9.76 -15.18
N ASP A 152 -8.24 -9.35 -14.52
CA ASP A 152 -8.11 -9.40 -13.06
C ASP A 152 -7.49 -8.08 -12.55
N THR A 153 -7.52 -7.87 -11.24
CA THR A 153 -6.77 -6.78 -10.61
C THR A 153 -5.27 -6.97 -10.82
N LYS A 154 -4.50 -5.87 -10.85
CA LYS A 154 -3.04 -5.93 -10.94
C LYS A 154 -2.43 -6.77 -9.82
N LEU A 155 -2.97 -6.69 -8.59
CA LEU A 155 -2.53 -7.50 -7.46
C LEU A 155 -2.73 -8.99 -7.74
N ALA A 156 -3.94 -9.39 -8.16
CA ALA A 156 -4.22 -10.78 -8.49
C ALA A 156 -3.30 -11.28 -9.62
N ARG A 157 -3.03 -10.43 -10.61
CA ARG A 157 -2.08 -10.76 -11.69
C ARG A 157 -0.66 -10.94 -11.18
N ILE A 158 -0.17 -10.08 -10.27
CA ILE A 158 1.15 -10.24 -9.64
C ILE A 158 1.23 -11.55 -8.86
N ILE A 159 0.24 -11.84 -8.03
CA ILE A 159 0.19 -13.08 -7.23
C ILE A 159 0.24 -14.30 -8.16
N SER A 160 -0.52 -14.29 -9.26
CA SER A 160 -0.54 -15.37 -10.23
C SER A 160 0.79 -15.53 -10.99
N ILE A 161 1.52 -14.44 -11.24
CA ILE A 161 2.85 -14.48 -11.86
C ILE A 161 3.90 -15.09 -10.91
N CYS A 162 3.76 -14.86 -9.60
CA CYS A 162 4.76 -15.24 -8.59
C CYS A 162 4.49 -16.59 -7.90
N ASN A 163 3.34 -17.21 -8.13
CA ASN A 163 2.98 -18.55 -7.65
C ASN A 163 3.63 -19.65 -8.51
#